data_AF-A0A9D2UW61-F1
#
_entry.id   AF-A0A9D2UW61-F1
#
_cell.length_a   1.000
_cell.length_b   1.000
_cell.length_c   1.000
_cell.angle_alpha   90.00
_cell.angle_beta   90.00
_cell.angle_gamma   90.00
#
_symmetry.space_group_name_H-M   'P 1'
#
loop_
_entity.id
_entity.type
_entity.pdbx_description
1 polymer ?
#
loop_
_entity_poly.entity_id
_entity_poly.type
_entity_poly.pdbx_seq_one_letter_code
_entity_poly.pdbx_strand_id
1 'polypeptide(L)'
;TLEKALVLNAEESRLKKQEKAARMELIEHTKAAIESVTDEQALDLLHRKWVTPLVERLQQLPDEVVDGLVKRVQALCDKYATTLPDLDRQIRDTERELYDMLGDLTGSENNMAGIQELRRLLIGDFYA
;
A
#
# COMPACT_ATOMS: atom_id res chain seq x y z
N THR A 1 -15.42 -41.49 -32.58
CA THR A 1 -16.54 -42.36 -32.97
C THR A 1 -17.66 -42.20 -31.95
N LEU A 2 -18.91 -42.41 -32.35
CA LEU A 2 -20.09 -42.32 -31.47
C LEU A 2 -19.91 -43.14 -30.17
N GLU A 3 -19.28 -44.31 -30.31
CA GLU A 3 -18.94 -45.22 -29.21
C GLU A 3 -18.08 -44.57 -28.12
N LYS A 4 -17.03 -43.81 -28.48
CA LYS A 4 -16.21 -43.08 -27.49
C LYS A 4 -17.02 -42.03 -26.73
N ALA A 5 -17.94 -41.33 -27.41
CA ALA A 5 -18.80 -40.33 -26.77
C ALA A 5 -19.78 -40.97 -25.76
N LEU A 6 -20.33 -42.15 -26.08
CA LEU A 6 -21.20 -42.90 -25.17
C LEU A 6 -20.47 -43.39 -23.93
N VAL A 7 -19.23 -43.90 -24.09
CA VAL A 7 -18.38 -44.32 -22.96
C VAL A 7 -18.07 -43.15 -22.04
N LEU A 8 -17.66 -42.00 -22.58
CA LEU A 8 -17.37 -40.80 -21.80
C LEU A 8 -18.61 -40.27 -21.06
N ASN A 9 -19.78 -40.29 -21.68
CA ASN A 9 -21.03 -39.87 -21.05
C ASN A 9 -21.47 -40.80 -19.91
N ALA A 10 -21.27 -42.11 -20.08
CA ALA A 10 -21.53 -43.09 -19.02
C ALA A 10 -20.58 -42.89 -17.83
N GLU A 11 -19.30 -42.62 -18.11
CA GLU A 11 -18.29 -42.33 -17.10
C GLU A 11 -18.57 -41.03 -16.35
N GLU A 12 -18.92 -39.94 -17.06
CA GLU A 12 -19.30 -38.67 -16.44
C GLU A 12 -20.52 -38.84 -15.51
N SER A 13 -21.52 -39.58 -15.95
CA SER A 13 -22.71 -39.89 -15.15
C SER A 13 -22.37 -40.71 -13.91
N ARG A 14 -21.43 -41.66 -14.01
CA ARG A 14 -20.94 -42.46 -12.89
C ARG A 14 -20.21 -41.59 -11.87
N LEU A 15 -19.30 -40.74 -12.34
CA LEU A 15 -18.52 -39.82 -11.49
C LEU A 15 -19.42 -38.83 -10.76
N LYS A 16 -20.42 -38.23 -11.44
CA LYS A 16 -21.39 -37.34 -10.80
C LYS A 16 -22.18 -38.02 -9.67
N LYS A 17 -22.57 -39.28 -9.85
CA LYS A 17 -23.24 -40.06 -8.80
C LYS A 17 -22.32 -40.31 -7.61
N GLN A 18 -21.06 -40.67 -7.87
CA GLN A 18 -20.05 -40.88 -6.82
C GLN A 18 -19.76 -39.60 -6.04
N GLU A 19 -19.59 -38.46 -6.74
CA GLU A 19 -19.39 -37.16 -6.12
C GLU A 19 -20.57 -36.80 -5.19
N LYS A 20 -21.80 -36.97 -5.67
CA LYS A 20 -23.00 -36.69 -4.86
C LYS A 20 -23.06 -37.59 -3.62
N ALA A 21 -22.77 -38.89 -3.77
CA ALA A 21 -22.75 -39.83 -2.66
C ALA A 21 -21.68 -39.45 -1.62
N ALA A 22 -20.45 -39.18 -2.06
CA ALA A 22 -19.35 -38.76 -1.20
C ALA A 22 -19.65 -37.44 -0.48
N ARG A 23 -20.30 -36.47 -1.16
CA ARG A 23 -20.76 -35.22 -0.53
C ARG A 23 -21.78 -35.48 0.58
N MET A 24 -22.76 -36.36 0.34
CA MET A 24 -23.76 -36.70 1.35
C MET A 24 -23.14 -37.42 2.54
N GLU A 25 -22.24 -38.38 2.29
CA GLU A 25 -21.49 -39.10 3.32
C GLU A 25 -20.65 -38.13 4.18
N LEU A 26 -19.95 -37.19 3.54
CA LEU A 26 -19.19 -36.16 4.24
C LEU A 26 -20.10 -35.27 5.12
N ILE A 27 -21.27 -34.88 4.63
CA ILE A 27 -22.23 -34.07 5.40
C ILE A 27 -22.71 -34.85 6.62
N GLU A 28 -23.06 -36.12 6.46
CA GLU A 28 -23.52 -36.96 7.56
C GLU A 28 -22.41 -37.15 8.61
N HIS A 29 -21.18 -37.43 8.17
CA HIS A 29 -20.03 -37.51 9.08
C HIS A 29 -19.76 -36.19 9.81
N THR A 30 -19.89 -35.06 9.12
CA THR A 30 -19.70 -33.74 9.72
C THR A 30 -20.76 -33.48 10.78
N LYS A 31 -22.02 -33.81 10.48
CA LYS A 31 -23.12 -33.69 11.44
C LYS A 31 -22.88 -34.57 12.67
N ALA A 32 -22.57 -35.85 12.47
CA ALA A 32 -22.27 -36.77 13.57
C ALA A 32 -21.07 -36.30 14.41
N ALA A 33 -20.04 -35.74 13.77
CA ALA A 33 -18.90 -35.17 14.49
C ALA A 33 -19.29 -33.96 15.35
N ILE A 34 -20.16 -33.08 14.86
CA ILE A 34 -20.67 -31.94 15.63
C ILE A 34 -21.54 -32.41 16.81
N GLU A 35 -22.40 -33.40 16.58
CA GLU A 35 -23.32 -33.93 17.61
C GLU A 35 -22.59 -34.76 18.68
N SER A 36 -21.39 -35.26 18.39
CA SER A 36 -20.57 -36.06 19.31
C SER A 36 -19.44 -35.30 20.00
N VAL A 37 -19.37 -33.97 19.83
CA VAL A 37 -18.38 -33.13 20.51
C VAL A 37 -18.54 -33.27 22.03
N THR A 38 -17.46 -33.68 22.70
CA THR A 38 -17.41 -33.71 24.17
C THR A 38 -17.16 -32.33 24.76
N ASP A 39 -17.44 -32.14 26.04
CA ASP A 39 -17.19 -30.87 26.73
C ASP A 39 -15.71 -30.46 26.66
N GLU A 40 -14.77 -31.41 26.77
CA GLU A 40 -13.34 -31.13 26.62
C GLU A 40 -13.00 -30.62 25.22
N GLN A 41 -13.58 -31.24 24.18
CA GLN A 41 -13.38 -30.82 22.79
C GLN A 41 -14.02 -29.45 22.53
N ALA A 42 -15.21 -29.20 23.08
CA ALA A 42 -15.86 -27.89 22.98
C ALA A 42 -15.01 -26.79 23.62
N LEU A 43 -14.43 -27.04 24.80
CA LEU A 43 -13.54 -26.11 25.47
C LEU A 43 -12.26 -25.84 24.68
N ASP A 44 -11.61 -26.88 24.12
CA ASP A 44 -10.44 -26.70 23.25
C ASP A 44 -10.79 -25.90 21.99
N LEU A 45 -11.92 -26.20 21.35
CA LEU A 45 -12.41 -25.44 20.18
C LEU A 45 -12.67 -23.97 20.52
N LEU A 46 -13.27 -23.68 21.67
CA LEU A 46 -13.49 -22.30 22.14
C LEU A 46 -12.16 -21.60 22.44
N HIS A 47 -11.22 -22.30 23.07
CA HIS A 47 -9.89 -21.75 23.34
C HIS A 47 -9.17 -21.36 22.04
N ARG A 48 -9.13 -22.27 21.07
CA ARG A 48 -8.51 -22.03 19.76
C ARG A 48 -9.21 -20.93 18.97
N LYS A 49 -10.54 -20.86 19.04
CA LYS A 49 -11.31 -19.89 18.25
C LYS A 49 -11.29 -18.48 18.86
N TRP A 50 -11.18 -18.35 20.18
CA TRP A 50 -11.37 -17.06 20.86
C TRP A 50 -10.15 -16.63 21.67
N VAL A 51 -9.56 -17.53 22.46
CA VAL A 51 -8.45 -17.18 23.37
C VAL A 51 -7.15 -17.02 22.60
N THR A 52 -6.76 -18.02 21.80
CA THR A 52 -5.55 -17.98 20.99
C THR A 52 -5.46 -16.73 20.11
N PRO A 53 -6.44 -16.42 19.23
CA PRO A 53 -6.33 -15.24 18.36
C PRO A 53 -6.39 -13.92 19.13
N LEU A 54 -7.04 -13.88 20.30
CA LEU A 54 -7.03 -12.70 21.15
C LEU A 54 -5.65 -12.47 21.76
N VAL A 55 -5.02 -13.51 22.29
CA VAL A 55 -3.68 -13.44 22.86
C VAL A 55 -2.66 -13.05 21.80
N GLU A 56 -2.71 -13.66 20.62
CA GLU A 56 -1.82 -13.32 19.49
C GLU A 56 -1.98 -11.85 19.09
N ARG A 57 -3.22 -11.35 18.99
CA ARG A 57 -3.48 -9.93 18.71
C ARG A 57 -2.95 -9.01 19.80
N LEU A 58 -3.15 -9.36 21.07
CA LEU A 58 -2.63 -8.56 22.18
C LEU A 58 -1.09 -8.52 22.18
N GLN A 59 -0.43 -9.61 21.80
CA GLN A 59 1.01 -9.69 21.66
C GLN A 59 1.54 -8.84 20.50
N GLN A 60 0.73 -8.59 19.46
CA GLN A 60 1.09 -7.75 18.31
C GLN A 60 0.95 -6.24 18.59
N LEU A 61 0.13 -5.84 19.57
CA LEU A 61 -0.11 -4.41 19.86
C LEU A 61 1.17 -3.59 20.14
N PRO A 62 2.15 -4.07 20.91
CA PRO A 62 3.39 -3.31 21.15
C PRO A 62 4.15 -3.03 19.85
N ASP A 63 4.25 -4.02 18.97
CA ASP A 63 4.95 -3.89 17.68
C ASP A 63 4.24 -2.87 16.79
N GLU A 64 2.91 -2.90 16.72
CA GLU A 64 2.12 -1.91 15.97
C GLU A 64 2.34 -0.48 16.48
N VAL A 65 2.44 -0.30 17.81
CA VAL A 65 2.70 1.00 18.43
C VAL A 65 4.10 1.50 18.10
N VAL A 66 5.11 0.61 18.19
CA VAL A 66 6.51 0.94 17.86
C VAL A 66 6.64 1.29 16.38
N ASP A 67 6.06 0.49 15.49
CA ASP A 67 6.05 0.74 14.04
C ASP A 67 5.36 2.08 13.71
N GLY A 68 4.25 2.38 14.39
CA GLY A 68 3.57 3.66 14.28
C GLY A 68 4.44 4.83 14.69
N LEU A 69 5.19 4.70 15.79
CA LEU A 69 6.15 5.70 16.24
C LEU A 69 7.29 5.89 15.23
N VAL A 70 7.91 4.80 14.77
CA VAL A 70 9.00 4.82 13.79
C VAL A 70 8.57 5.54 12.52
N LYS A 71 7.39 5.22 11.98
CA LYS A 71 6.84 5.88 10.78
C LYS A 71 6.66 7.38 10.99
N ARG A 72 6.17 7.81 12.16
CA ARG A 72 6.00 9.23 12.48
C ARG A 72 7.32 9.98 12.61
N VAL A 73 8.31 9.34 13.24
CA VAL A 73 9.67 9.89 13.36
C VAL A 73 10.30 10.02 11.97
N GLN A 74 10.21 8.98 11.13
CA GLN A 74 10.74 9.01 9.77
C GLN A 74 10.08 10.12 8.94
N ALA A 75 8.75 10.24 8.99
CA ALA A 75 8.04 11.32 8.30
C ALA A 75 8.47 12.72 8.78
N LEU A 76 8.83 12.86 10.06
CA LEU A 76 9.38 14.11 10.58
C LEU A 76 10.79 14.38 10.04
N CYS A 77 11.65 13.36 10.06
CA CYS A 77 12.99 13.44 9.47
C CYS A 77 12.92 13.84 8.00
N ASP A 78 12.06 13.18 7.21
CA ASP A 78 11.90 13.46 5.78
C ASP A 78 11.39 14.89 5.54
N LYS A 79 10.41 15.34 6.34
CA LYS A 79 9.86 16.71 6.24
C LYS A 79 10.92 17.79 6.46
N TYR A 80 11.88 17.54 7.34
CA TYR A 80 12.94 18.49 7.68
C TYR A 80 14.30 18.10 7.08
N ALA A 81 14.35 17.16 6.14
CA ALA A 81 15.58 16.72 5.49
C ALA A 81 16.18 17.82 4.62
N THR A 82 15.34 18.62 3.95
CA THR A 82 15.80 19.85 3.30
C THR A 82 15.97 20.92 4.36
N THR A 83 17.21 21.24 4.68
CA THR A 83 17.50 22.25 5.69
C THR A 83 17.17 23.65 5.15
N LEU A 84 16.89 24.60 6.03
CA LEU A 84 16.67 25.99 5.63
C LEU A 84 17.83 26.56 4.76
N PRO A 85 19.11 26.29 5.09
CA PRO A 85 20.23 26.63 4.20
C PRO A 85 20.17 25.98 2.81
N ASP A 86 19.70 24.73 2.70
CA ASP A 86 19.56 24.06 1.39
C ASP A 86 18.44 24.69 0.56
N LEU A 87 17.34 25.08 1.20
CA LEU A 87 16.25 25.85 0.58
C LEU A 87 16.74 27.21 0.09
N ASP A 88 17.45 27.97 0.93
CA ASP A 88 18.01 29.27 0.55
C ASP A 88 19.01 29.14 -0.61
N ARG A 89 19.80 28.06 -0.62
CA ARG A 89 20.71 27.74 -1.72
C ARG A 89 19.94 27.44 -3.00
N GLN A 90 18.92 26.58 -2.96
CA GLN A 90 18.10 26.24 -4.13
C GLN A 90 17.41 27.48 -4.71
N ILE A 91 16.87 28.36 -3.86
CA ILE A 91 16.26 29.63 -4.29
C ILE A 91 17.29 30.46 -5.05
N ARG A 92 18.49 30.67 -4.48
CA ARG A 92 19.55 31.45 -5.14
C ARG A 92 20.03 30.83 -6.45
N ASP A 93 20.16 29.51 -6.50
CA ASP A 93 20.58 28.78 -7.69
C ASP A 93 19.52 28.93 -8.81
N THR A 94 18.23 28.79 -8.48
CA THR A 94 17.11 28.99 -9.42
C THR A 94 16.94 30.46 -9.84
N GLU A 95 17.10 31.42 -8.93
CA GLU A 95 17.09 32.86 -9.24
C GLU A 95 18.20 33.21 -10.23
N ARG A 96 19.39 32.62 -10.08
CA ARG A 96 20.51 32.80 -11.00
C ARG A 96 20.25 32.18 -12.37
N GLU A 97 19.72 30.96 -12.42
CA GLU A 97 19.35 30.33 -13.68
C GLU A 97 18.31 31.16 -14.44
N LEU A 98 17.29 31.67 -13.75
CA LEU A 98 16.28 32.56 -14.33
C LEU A 98 16.89 33.90 -14.79
N TYR A 99 17.81 34.47 -14.00
CA TYR A 99 18.54 35.68 -14.38
C TYR A 99 19.32 35.49 -15.69
N ASP A 100 19.95 34.33 -15.88
CA ASP A 100 20.71 34.02 -17.08
C ASP A 100 19.78 33.83 -18.29
N MET A 101 18.71 33.04 -18.15
CA MET A 101 17.71 32.86 -19.21
C MET A 101 17.06 34.18 -19.66
N LEU A 102 16.79 35.09 -18.73
CA LEU A 102 16.27 36.43 -19.04
C LEU A 102 17.30 37.27 -19.80
N GLY A 103 18.60 37.05 -19.57
CA GLY A 103 19.68 37.74 -20.26
C GLY A 103 19.84 37.35 -21.73
N ASP A 104 19.40 36.15 -22.08
CA ASP A 104 19.43 35.65 -23.46
C ASP A 104 18.26 36.17 -24.31
N LEU A 105 17.25 36.81 -23.69
CA LEU A 105 16.11 37.38 -24.39
C LEU A 105 16.46 38.71 -25.07
N THR A 106 15.90 38.93 -26.25
CA THR A 106 16.00 40.17 -27.02
C THR A 106 14.61 40.74 -27.31
N GLY A 107 14.49 42.06 -27.42
CA GLY A 107 13.20 42.73 -27.62
C GLY A 107 13.33 44.20 -27.98
N SER A 108 12.20 44.93 -27.97
CA SER A 108 12.23 46.39 -28.13
C SER A 108 12.94 47.07 -26.95
N GLU A 109 13.37 48.32 -27.11
CA GLU A 109 14.07 49.08 -26.07
C GLU A 109 13.32 49.09 -24.72
N ASN A 110 12.00 49.30 -24.77
CA ASN A 110 11.14 49.25 -23.58
C ASN A 110 11.08 47.85 -22.95
N ASN A 111 11.14 46.78 -23.76
CA ASN A 111 11.17 45.41 -23.24
C ASN A 111 12.54 45.09 -22.62
N MET A 112 13.64 45.51 -23.25
CA MET A 112 14.98 45.31 -22.71
C MET A 112 15.18 46.03 -21.37
N ALA A 113 14.65 47.25 -21.23
CA ALA A 113 14.64 47.97 -19.96
C ALA A 113 13.85 47.21 -18.87
N GLY A 114 12.66 46.71 -19.20
CA GLY A 114 11.86 45.91 -18.25
C GLY A 114 12.53 44.59 -17.85
N ILE A 115 13.18 43.91 -18.80
CA ILE A 115 13.94 42.67 -18.53
C ILE A 115 15.13 42.95 -17.61
N GLN A 116 15.86 44.05 -17.79
CA GLN A 116 16.96 44.43 -16.92
C GLN A 116 16.50 44.73 -15.48
N GLU A 117 15.40 45.45 -15.30
CA GLU A 117 14.85 45.71 -13.97
C GLU A 117 14.40 44.42 -13.29
N LEU A 118 13.71 43.53 -14.00
CA LEU A 118 13.32 42.22 -13.46
C LEU A 118 14.54 41.38 -13.03
N ARG A 119 15.60 41.40 -13.84
CA ARG A 119 16.87 40.74 -13.52
C ARG A 119 17.52 41.31 -12.26
N ARG A 120 17.52 42.64 -12.08
CA ARG A 120 18.03 43.31 -10.88
C ARG A 120 17.25 42.91 -9.63
N LEU A 121 15.92 42.84 -9.73
CA LEU A 121 15.04 42.39 -8.63
C LEU A 121 15.34 40.96 -8.18
N LEU A 122 15.59 40.04 -9.12
CA LEU A 122 15.81 38.60 -8.83
C LEU A 122 17.09 38.31 -8.05
N ILE A 123 18.16 39.10 -8.25
CA ILE A 123 19.42 38.92 -7.52
C ILE A 123 19.50 39.78 -6.25
N GLY A 124 18.42 40.49 -5.91
CA GLY A 124 18.35 41.36 -4.75
C GLY A 124 19.26 42.58 -4.81
N ASP A 125 19.68 42.99 -6.01
CA ASP A 125 20.60 44.10 -6.20
C ASP A 125 19.83 45.43 -6.19
N PHE A 126 19.25 45.76 -5.03
CA PHE A 126 18.42 46.96 -4.88
C PHE A 126 19.23 48.24 -4.72
N TYR A 127 20.55 48.15 -4.52
CA TYR A 127 21.44 49.28 -4.22
C TYR A 127 22.67 49.33 -5.14
N ALA A 128 22.43 49.59 -6.42
CA ALA A 128 23.38 50.24 -7.33
C ALA A 128 22.84 51.62 -7.69
#